data_AF-A0A4T0VSV0-F1
#
_entry.id   AF-A0A4T0VSV0-F1
#
_cell.length_a   1.000
_cell.length_b   1.000
_cell.length_c   1.000
_cell.angle_alpha   90.00
_cell.angle_beta   90.00
_cell.angle_gamma   90.00
#
_symmetry.space_group_name_H-M   'P 1'
#
loop_
_entity.id
_entity.type
_entity.pdbx_description
1 polymer ?
#
loop_
_entity_poly.entity_id
_entity_poly.type
_entity_poly.pdbx_seq_one_letter_code
_entity_poly.pdbx_strand_id
1 'polypeptide(L)'
;MKQLQYLRPIFCHWANDAPEGKILSETAAIQKAGRERAAPHIKTYIRYGEKSIDWALVTSANISKQAWGEAMGASQEVRVASWEVGVLVWPSIITDNATMVGTFETDMPPREGGSGDTVVGLRIPYNLPLQSYGKDEIPWVASMAHTEPDRMGRFWGAE
;
A
#
# COMPACT_ATOMS: atom_id res chain seq x y z
N MET A 1 -3.88 20.18 10.80
CA MET A 1 -5.06 19.51 11.42
C MET A 1 -6.11 19.05 10.41
N LYS A 2 -6.67 19.91 9.54
CA LYS A 2 -7.78 19.52 8.63
C LYS A 2 -7.44 18.38 7.64
N GLN A 3 -6.24 18.38 7.05
CA GLN A 3 -5.83 17.33 6.11
C GLN A 3 -5.66 15.95 6.79
N LEU A 4 -5.08 15.92 7.99
CA LEU A 4 -4.95 14.68 8.74
C LEU A 4 -6.32 14.11 9.12
N GLN A 5 -7.26 14.97 9.54
CA GLN A 5 -8.64 14.54 9.80
C GLN A 5 -9.32 13.95 8.57
N TYR A 6 -9.02 14.47 7.37
CA TYR A 6 -9.55 13.94 6.11
C TYR A 6 -8.92 12.60 5.69
N LEU A 7 -7.61 12.44 5.87
CA LEU A 7 -6.88 11.23 5.46
C LEU A 7 -6.96 10.10 6.50
N ARG A 8 -7.18 10.42 7.77
CA ARG A 8 -7.21 9.42 8.85
C ARG A 8 -8.16 8.24 8.57
N PRO A 9 -9.40 8.42 8.07
CA PRO A 9 -10.30 7.31 7.80
C PRO A 9 -9.81 6.31 6.75
N ILE A 10 -8.86 6.70 5.89
CA ILE A 10 -8.30 5.85 4.83
C ILE A 10 -6.96 5.21 5.22
N PHE A 11 -6.38 5.57 6.36
CA PHE A 11 -5.13 4.96 6.81
C PHE A 11 -5.33 3.54 7.33
N CYS A 12 -4.43 2.67 6.89
CA CYS A 12 -4.36 1.28 7.28
C CYS A 12 -2.94 0.92 7.70
N HIS A 13 -2.81 -0.14 8.48
CA HIS A 13 -1.54 -0.68 8.93
C HIS A 13 -0.84 -1.48 7.84
N TRP A 14 0.49 -1.46 7.90
CA TRP A 14 1.36 -2.20 6.98
C TRP A 14 1.26 -3.73 7.17
N ALA A 15 1.04 -4.16 8.42
CA ALA A 15 1.23 -5.55 8.84
C ALA A 15 0.03 -6.15 9.60
N ASN A 16 -1.07 -5.41 9.75
CA ASN A 16 -2.28 -5.86 10.46
C ASN A 16 -2.04 -6.34 11.90
N ASP A 17 -1.02 -5.81 12.57
CA ASP A 17 -0.60 -6.23 13.90
C ASP A 17 -0.59 -5.08 14.91
N ALA A 18 -1.31 -4.00 14.60
CA ALA A 18 -1.53 -2.93 15.54
C ALA A 18 -2.60 -3.35 16.57
N PRO A 19 -2.29 -3.37 17.87
CA PRO A 19 -3.24 -3.77 18.92
C PRO A 19 -4.52 -2.92 18.93
N GLU A 20 -4.38 -1.63 18.63
CA GLU A 20 -5.48 -0.65 18.64
C GLU A 20 -6.11 -0.45 17.25
N GLY A 21 -5.63 -1.15 16.23
CA GLY A 21 -6.22 -1.14 14.89
C GLY A 21 -7.63 -1.75 14.89
N LYS A 22 -8.45 -1.41 13.89
CA LYS A 22 -9.79 -2.01 13.80
C LYS A 22 -9.69 -3.52 13.65
N ILE A 23 -10.48 -4.23 14.45
CA ILE A 23 -10.51 -5.70 14.45
C ILE A 23 -10.95 -6.20 13.07
N LEU A 24 -10.13 -7.07 12.48
CA LEU A 24 -10.48 -7.80 11.27
C LEU A 24 -11.51 -8.88 11.60
N SER A 25 -12.33 -9.29 10.62
CA SER A 25 -13.28 -10.40 10.81
C SER A 25 -12.57 -11.65 11.33
N GLU A 26 -13.18 -12.36 12.28
CA GLU A 26 -12.63 -13.62 12.82
C GLU A 26 -12.40 -14.69 11.74
N THR A 27 -13.15 -14.61 10.65
CA THR A 27 -13.05 -15.50 9.48
C THR A 27 -12.04 -15.04 8.42
N ALA A 28 -11.41 -13.86 8.60
CA ALA A 28 -10.48 -13.33 7.62
C ALA A 28 -9.17 -14.13 7.61
N ALA A 29 -8.85 -14.76 6.49
CA ALA A 29 -7.55 -15.36 6.27
C ALA A 29 -6.51 -14.25 6.01
N ILE A 30 -5.54 -14.11 6.91
CA ILE A 30 -4.46 -13.12 6.77
C ILE A 30 -3.41 -13.66 5.81
N GLN A 31 -3.19 -12.93 4.72
CA GLN A 31 -2.10 -13.14 3.77
C GLN A 31 -0.90 -12.30 4.18
N LYS A 32 0.22 -12.95 4.53
CA LYS A 32 1.42 -12.28 5.06
C LYS A 32 2.40 -11.92 3.96
N ALA A 33 2.93 -10.70 3.97
CA ALA A 33 3.97 -10.28 3.04
C ALA A 33 5.40 -10.60 3.51
N GLY A 34 5.56 -10.95 4.80
CA GLY A 34 6.85 -11.26 5.45
C GLY A 34 7.75 -10.05 5.67
N ARG A 35 7.16 -8.84 5.78
CA ARG A 35 7.87 -7.55 5.90
C ARG A 35 7.29 -6.66 6.98
N GLU A 36 6.61 -7.25 7.96
CA GLU A 36 5.85 -6.53 8.96
C GLU A 36 6.67 -5.52 9.76
N ARG A 37 7.93 -5.84 10.05
CA ARG A 37 8.84 -4.97 10.82
C ARG A 37 9.78 -4.14 9.93
N ALA A 38 9.58 -4.14 8.62
CA ALA A 38 10.34 -3.34 7.66
C ALA A 38 9.50 -2.15 7.20
N ALA A 39 9.78 -0.97 7.74
CA ALA A 39 9.05 0.25 7.39
C ALA A 39 9.11 0.51 5.86
N PRO A 40 7.96 0.79 5.22
CA PRO A 40 7.92 0.90 3.76
C PRO A 40 8.56 2.21 3.27
N HIS A 41 9.53 2.08 2.38
CA HIS A 41 9.96 3.17 1.50
C HIS A 41 9.44 3.01 0.06
N ILE A 42 8.80 1.88 -0.24
CA ILE A 42 8.13 1.59 -1.52
C ILE A 42 6.84 2.40 -1.66
N LYS A 43 6.48 2.82 -2.88
CA LYS A 43 5.20 3.44 -3.20
C LYS A 43 4.52 2.59 -4.26
N THR A 44 3.33 2.10 -3.93
CA THR A 44 2.53 1.25 -4.82
C THR A 44 1.12 1.78 -4.93
N TYR A 45 0.59 1.83 -6.13
CA TYR A 45 -0.82 2.12 -6.42
C TYR A 45 -1.38 0.91 -7.13
N ILE A 46 -2.37 0.24 -6.54
CA ILE A 46 -2.87 -1.06 -7.02
C ILE A 46 -4.39 -0.99 -7.08
N ARG A 47 -4.97 -1.45 -8.18
CA ARG A 47 -6.41 -1.65 -8.31
C ARG A 47 -6.73 -3.14 -8.18
N TYR A 48 -7.37 -3.49 -7.07
CA TYR A 48 -7.90 -4.82 -6.82
C TYR A 48 -9.30 -4.96 -7.44
N GLY A 49 -9.51 -6.00 -8.23
CA GLY A 49 -10.84 -6.51 -8.59
C GLY A 49 -11.36 -7.48 -7.51
N GLU A 50 -12.47 -8.17 -7.78
CA GLU A 50 -13.05 -9.11 -6.80
C GLU A 50 -12.14 -10.31 -6.49
N LYS A 51 -11.43 -10.82 -7.51
CA LYS A 51 -10.58 -12.03 -7.42
C LYS A 51 -9.23 -11.87 -8.13
N SER A 52 -8.91 -10.66 -8.56
CA SER A 52 -7.75 -10.37 -9.42
C SER A 52 -7.22 -8.96 -9.15
N ILE A 53 -6.12 -8.61 -9.81
CA ILE A 53 -5.55 -7.27 -9.85
C ILE A 53 -5.71 -6.75 -11.28
N ASP A 54 -6.40 -5.63 -11.43
CA ASP A 54 -6.63 -5.01 -12.74
C ASP A 54 -5.35 -4.36 -13.25
N TRP A 55 -4.61 -3.69 -12.37
CA TRP A 55 -3.31 -3.08 -12.63
C TRP A 55 -2.58 -2.74 -11.33
N ALA A 56 -1.26 -2.60 -11.44
CA ALA A 56 -0.40 -2.16 -10.36
C ALA A 56 0.70 -1.22 -10.89
N LEU A 57 0.98 -0.18 -10.12
CA LEU A 57 2.06 0.77 -10.35
C LEU A 57 3.01 0.74 -9.17
N VAL A 58 4.29 0.51 -9.43
CA VAL A 58 5.39 0.80 -8.50
C VAL A 58 6.10 2.06 -8.96
N THR A 59 6.32 3.03 -8.07
CA THR A 59 6.81 4.37 -8.45
C THR A 59 7.64 5.01 -7.34
N SER A 60 8.39 6.06 -7.68
CA SER A 60 9.00 6.97 -6.70
C SER A 60 7.99 7.95 -6.09
N ALA A 61 6.89 8.22 -6.80
CA ALA A 61 5.89 9.22 -6.42
C ALA A 61 5.17 8.88 -5.11
N ASN A 62 5.34 9.74 -4.10
CA ASN A 62 4.51 9.73 -2.89
C ASN A 62 3.11 10.32 -3.16
N ILE A 63 2.19 10.18 -2.19
CA ILE A 63 0.89 10.85 -2.20
C ILE A 63 1.09 12.35 -1.97
N SER A 64 1.40 13.09 -3.03
CA SER A 64 1.58 14.54 -2.98
C SER A 64 1.22 15.20 -4.31
N LYS A 65 0.80 16.47 -4.23
CA LYS A 65 0.53 17.32 -5.41
C LYS A 65 1.80 17.63 -6.20
N GLN A 66 2.96 17.65 -5.55
CA GLN A 66 4.23 17.90 -6.23
C GLN A 66 4.61 16.75 -7.17
N ALA A 67 4.37 15.52 -6.73
CA ALA A 67 4.65 14.30 -7.51
C ALA A 67 3.61 14.05 -8.61
N TRP A 68 2.32 14.24 -8.32
CA TRP A 68 1.22 13.88 -9.23
C TRP A 68 0.63 15.04 -10.02
N GLY A 69 0.96 16.28 -9.64
CA GLY A 69 0.28 17.47 -10.10
C GLY A 69 -1.07 17.70 -9.41
N GLU A 70 -1.75 18.76 -9.85
CA GLU A 70 -3.12 19.08 -9.44
C GLU A 70 -4.08 18.89 -10.62
N ALA A 71 -5.36 18.66 -10.32
CA ALA A 71 -6.39 18.63 -11.35
C ALA A 71 -6.37 19.94 -12.15
N MET A 72 -6.61 19.84 -13.46
CA MET A 72 -6.59 20.99 -14.37
C MET A 72 -7.52 22.09 -13.86
N GLY A 73 -6.94 23.22 -13.48
CA GLY A 73 -7.68 24.42 -13.12
C GLY A 73 -8.26 25.10 -14.36
N ALA A 74 -8.79 26.32 -14.19
CA ALA A 74 -9.32 27.12 -15.29
C ALA A 74 -8.29 27.39 -16.41
N SER A 75 -6.99 27.31 -16.12
CA SER A 75 -5.90 27.44 -17.08
C SER A 75 -5.68 26.22 -17.97
N GLN A 76 -6.35 25.09 -17.71
CA GLN A 76 -6.14 23.81 -18.41
C GLN A 76 -4.69 23.27 -18.35
N GLU A 77 -3.90 23.71 -17.37
CA GLU A 77 -2.54 23.23 -17.17
C GLU A 77 -2.47 22.27 -15.98
N VAL A 78 -1.68 21.20 -16.12
CA VAL A 78 -1.29 20.33 -15.01
C VAL A 78 0.15 20.67 -14.64
N ARG A 79 0.36 21.19 -13.43
CA ARG A 79 1.68 21.53 -12.93
C ARG A 79 2.22 20.41 -12.05
N VAL A 80 3.27 19.73 -12.52
CA VAL A 80 4.06 18.76 -11.75
C VAL A 80 5.35 19.45 -11.29
N ALA A 81 5.73 19.26 -10.03
CA ALA A 81 6.84 19.98 -9.39
C ALA A 81 8.01 19.05 -8.98
N SER A 82 7.97 17.78 -9.37
CA SER A 82 8.99 16.79 -9.04
C SER A 82 9.24 15.85 -10.22
N TRP A 83 10.46 15.30 -10.28
CA TRP A 83 10.81 14.25 -11.23
C TRP A 83 10.50 12.91 -10.59
N GLU A 84 9.56 12.18 -11.18
CA GLU A 84 9.10 10.90 -10.67
C GLU A 84 9.14 9.85 -11.79
N VAL A 85 9.36 8.60 -11.43
CA VAL A 85 9.37 7.48 -12.37
C VAL A 85 8.72 6.25 -11.75
N GLY A 86 7.99 5.50 -12.57
CA GLY A 86 7.36 4.25 -12.15
C GLY A 86 7.10 3.32 -13.32
N VAL A 87 6.74 2.08 -12.98
CA VAL A 87 6.38 1.02 -13.94
C VAL A 87 4.94 0.60 -13.64
N LEU A 88 4.07 0.81 -14.63
CA LEU A 88 2.69 0.32 -14.61
C LEU A 88 2.65 -1.05 -15.28
N VAL A 89 2.09 -2.03 -14.59
CA VAL A 89 1.84 -3.39 -15.11
C VAL A 89 0.37 -3.73 -15.00
N TRP A 90 -0.15 -4.46 -15.98
CA TRP A 90 -1.51 -4.98 -16.02
C TRP A 90 -1.51 -6.32 -16.78
N PRO A 91 -2.51 -7.19 -16.63
CA PRO A 91 -2.42 -8.56 -17.14
C PRO A 91 -2.13 -8.66 -18.65
N SER A 92 -2.87 -7.93 -19.49
CA SER A 92 -2.74 -8.00 -20.95
C SER A 92 -1.45 -7.42 -21.53
N ILE A 93 -0.58 -6.80 -20.70
CA ILE A 93 0.78 -6.45 -21.15
C ILE A 93 1.67 -7.69 -21.34
N ILE A 94 1.32 -8.81 -20.69
CA ILE A 94 2.08 -10.06 -20.74
C ILE A 94 1.56 -10.97 -21.85
N THR A 95 0.25 -11.26 -21.85
CA THR A 95 -0.43 -12.01 -22.91
C THR A 95 -1.92 -11.72 -22.89
N ASP A 96 -2.58 -11.89 -24.04
CA ASP A 96 -4.03 -11.88 -24.12
C ASP A 96 -4.62 -12.92 -23.16
N ASN A 97 -5.70 -12.54 -22.46
CA ASN A 97 -6.39 -13.32 -21.43
C ASN A 97 -5.59 -13.66 -20.15
N ALA A 98 -4.46 -13.00 -19.91
CA ALA A 98 -3.78 -13.14 -18.62
C ALA A 98 -4.66 -12.64 -17.46
N THR A 99 -4.51 -13.27 -16.29
CA THR A 99 -5.04 -12.77 -15.01
C THR A 99 -3.88 -12.46 -14.07
N MET A 100 -3.94 -11.36 -13.35
CA MET A 100 -2.95 -11.02 -12.33
C MET A 100 -3.53 -11.23 -10.93
N VAL A 101 -2.75 -11.83 -10.04
CA VAL A 101 -3.14 -12.11 -8.65
C VAL A 101 -2.03 -11.68 -7.69
N GLY A 102 -2.39 -11.32 -6.47
CA GLY A 102 -1.41 -11.04 -5.41
C GLY A 102 -0.71 -12.31 -4.95
N THR A 103 0.61 -12.24 -4.75
CA THR A 103 1.39 -13.31 -4.12
C THR A 103 2.03 -12.83 -2.83
N PHE A 104 2.16 -13.76 -1.88
CA PHE A 104 2.51 -13.51 -0.49
C PHE A 104 3.58 -14.50 -0.08
N GLU A 105 4.70 -14.01 0.44
CA GLU A 105 5.89 -14.82 0.77
C GLU A 105 6.56 -15.58 -0.40
N THR A 106 5.90 -15.72 -1.56
CA THR A 106 6.38 -16.33 -2.80
C THR A 106 6.33 -15.37 -4.00
N ASP A 107 7.20 -15.59 -4.99
CA ASP A 107 7.24 -14.83 -6.24
C ASP A 107 6.39 -15.46 -7.35
N MET A 108 5.90 -16.68 -7.13
CA MET A 108 5.08 -17.42 -8.08
C MET A 108 3.64 -17.53 -7.58
N PRO A 109 2.63 -17.32 -8.43
CA PRO A 109 1.24 -17.60 -8.07
C PRO A 109 1.05 -19.10 -7.82
N PRO A 110 0.01 -19.50 -7.05
CA PRO A 110 -0.34 -20.91 -6.89
C PRO A 110 -0.48 -21.58 -8.27
N ARG A 111 0.07 -22.79 -8.42
CA ARG A 111 -0.16 -23.59 -9.63
C ARG A 111 -1.60 -24.08 -9.61
N GLU A 112 -2.50 -23.40 -10.30
CA GLU A 112 -3.83 -23.97 -10.56
C GLU A 112 -3.71 -25.04 -11.64
N GLY A 113 -4.24 -26.23 -11.34
CA GLY A 113 -4.33 -27.30 -12.32
C GLY A 113 -5.46 -27.03 -13.31
N GLY A 114 -5.12 -26.85 -14.59
CA GLY A 114 -6.01 -27.26 -15.68
C GLY A 114 -6.69 -26.18 -16.54
N SER A 115 -6.44 -24.88 -16.36
CA SER A 115 -6.80 -23.89 -17.39
C SER A 115 -5.53 -23.38 -18.08
N GLY A 116 -5.53 -23.33 -19.41
CA GLY A 116 -4.39 -22.86 -20.21
C GLY A 116 -4.14 -21.35 -20.12
N ASP A 117 -4.84 -20.63 -19.25
CA ASP A 117 -4.76 -19.18 -19.13
C ASP A 117 -3.57 -18.76 -18.26
N THR A 118 -2.84 -17.73 -18.68
CA THR A 118 -1.62 -17.29 -17.98
C THR A 118 -1.98 -16.53 -16.70
N VAL A 119 -1.49 -17.02 -15.55
CA VAL A 119 -1.61 -16.33 -14.26
C VAL A 119 -0.29 -15.62 -13.93
N VAL A 120 -0.36 -14.31 -13.71
CA VAL A 120 0.77 -13.45 -13.36
C VAL A 120 0.72 -13.17 -11.85
N GLY A 121 1.76 -13.53 -11.12
CA GLY A 121 1.90 -13.19 -9.71
C GLY A 121 2.44 -11.77 -9.52
N LEU A 122 1.76 -10.95 -8.72
CA LEU A 122 2.27 -9.67 -8.24
C LEU A 122 2.63 -9.80 -6.76
N ARG A 123 3.91 -9.65 -6.43
CA ARG A 123 4.37 -9.70 -5.04
C ARG A 123 3.82 -8.53 -4.23
N ILE A 124 2.87 -8.79 -3.34
CA ILE A 124 2.26 -7.76 -2.49
C ILE A 124 3.18 -7.47 -1.30
N PRO A 125 3.55 -6.20 -1.03
CA PRO A 125 4.57 -5.90 -0.03
C PRO A 125 4.01 -5.74 1.39
N TYR A 126 2.69 -5.68 1.56
CA TYR A 126 1.96 -5.53 2.83
C TYR A 126 0.96 -6.67 3.05
N ASN A 127 0.48 -6.82 4.29
CA ASN A 127 -0.48 -7.87 4.63
C ASN A 127 -1.89 -7.54 4.09
N LEU A 128 -2.67 -8.57 3.76
CA LEU A 128 -4.09 -8.45 3.40
C LEU A 128 -4.97 -9.39 4.24
N PRO A 129 -6.25 -9.05 4.50
CA PRO A 129 -6.90 -7.77 4.19
C PRO A 129 -6.32 -6.64 5.05
N LEU A 130 -6.32 -5.39 4.57
CA LEU A 130 -5.74 -4.27 5.33
C LEU A 130 -6.47 -4.03 6.66
N GLN A 131 -5.73 -3.82 7.75
CA GLN A 131 -6.28 -3.39 9.03
C GLN A 131 -6.35 -1.86 9.09
N SER A 132 -7.55 -1.27 9.18
CA SER A 132 -7.69 0.18 9.32
C SER A 132 -7.18 0.68 10.67
N TYR A 133 -6.73 1.94 10.72
CA TYR A 133 -6.38 2.61 11.96
C TYR A 133 -7.55 2.66 12.94
N GLY A 134 -7.22 2.57 14.23
CA GLY A 134 -8.07 2.82 15.37
C GLY A 134 -8.44 4.28 15.57
N LYS A 135 -9.31 4.52 16.56
CA LYS A 135 -9.89 5.84 16.85
C LYS A 135 -8.90 6.85 17.46
N ASP A 136 -7.81 6.37 18.07
CA ASP A 136 -6.79 7.20 18.73
C ASP A 136 -5.41 7.10 18.07
N GLU A 137 -5.23 6.19 17.11
CA GLU A 137 -3.97 6.04 16.38
C GLU A 137 -3.63 7.25 15.51
N ILE A 138 -2.35 7.57 15.42
CA ILE A 138 -1.81 8.65 14.59
C ILE A 138 -0.78 8.09 13.61
N PRO A 139 -0.67 8.63 12.39
CA PRO A 139 0.41 8.25 11.50
C PRO A 139 1.75 8.70 12.08
N TRP A 140 2.84 8.07 11.65
CA TRP A 140 4.18 8.55 11.95
C TRP A 140 4.37 9.98 11.41
N VAL A 141 4.84 10.87 12.30
CA VAL A 141 5.22 12.25 11.95
C VAL A 141 6.60 12.51 12.51
N ALA A 142 7.58 12.71 11.62
CA ALA A 142 9.00 12.84 12.00
C ALA A 142 9.29 14.07 12.88
N SER A 143 8.47 15.12 12.81
CA SER A 143 8.60 16.33 13.62
C SER A 143 7.86 16.29 14.95
N MET A 144 7.15 15.20 15.27
CA MET A 144 6.47 15.02 16.56
C MET A 144 7.34 14.22 17.51
N ALA A 145 7.23 14.52 18.81
CA ALA A 145 7.82 13.70 19.86
C ALA A 145 6.99 12.42 20.05
N HIS A 146 7.66 11.27 20.11
CA HIS A 146 7.09 9.97 20.44
C HIS A 146 7.79 9.47 21.70
N THR A 147 7.06 9.51 22.82
CA THR A 147 7.56 9.17 24.16
C THR A 147 7.35 7.70 24.53
N GLU A 148 6.70 6.93 23.66
CA GLU A 148 6.69 5.47 23.78
C GLU A 148 8.04 4.91 23.30
N PRO A 149 8.68 4.01 24.07
CA PRO A 149 9.95 3.42 23.67
C PRO A 149 9.76 2.49 22.46
N ASP A 150 10.64 2.64 21.47
CA ASP A 150 10.69 1.75 20.31
C ASP A 150 11.16 0.33 20.68
N ARG A 151 11.27 -0.55 19.68
CA ARG A 151 11.76 -1.93 19.84
C ARG A 151 13.19 -2.05 20.39
N MET A 152 13.96 -0.96 20.43
CA MET A 152 15.31 -0.87 20.99
C MET A 152 15.34 -0.08 22.32
N GLY A 153 14.17 0.29 22.87
CA GLY A 153 14.05 1.07 24.10
C GLY A 153 14.36 2.56 23.92
N ARG A 154 14.32 3.09 22.69
CA ARG A 154 14.65 4.49 22.38
C ARG A 154 13.39 5.32 22.14
N PHE A 155 13.48 6.61 22.44
CA PHE A 155 12.43 7.60 22.19
C PHE A 155 12.79 8.43 20.94
N TRP A 156 11.80 9.09 20.32
CA TRP A 156 12.01 9.98 19.18
C TRP A 156 11.56 11.40 19.47
N GLY A 157 12.43 12.39 19.25
CA GLY A 157 12.07 13.81 19.37
C GLY A 157 11.68 14.28 20.77
N ALA A 158 11.79 13.43 21.78
CA ALA A 158 11.80 13.80 23.19
C ALA A 158 13.26 14.01 23.60
N GLU A 159 13.62 15.26 23.89
CA GLU A 159 14.89 15.59 24.57
C GLU A 159 14.85 15.15 26.04
#